data_AF-A0A0G4GGB7-F1
#
_entry.id   AF-A0A0G4GGB7-F1
#
_cell.length_a   1.000
_cell.length_b   1.000
_cell.length_c   1.000
_cell.angle_alpha   90.00
_cell.angle_beta   90.00
_cell.angle_gamma   90.00
#
_symmetry.space_group_name_H-M   'P 1'
#
loop_
_entity.id
_entity.type
_entity.pdbx_description
1 polymer ?
#
loop_
_entity_poly.entity_id
_entity_poly.type
_entity_poly.pdbx_seq_one_letter_code
_entity_poly.pdbx_strand_id
1 'polypeptide(L)'
;MTETGDDLLAEHAERIAVCAFAGIQRAFPNYEEKPLEKFKVFFGCYDWHSSVHSHFLLFRLLDLGLLSETLALQLRGHFKQTLTKENLSVEAETIPAYEVPYGCAWVLKLFAQLRRRVVPRAPSAEALDAAAVEKAAAAGDNEKKRFWELCADVVSNGEALESRALALMVQWAQNLRAPDRTGLHDNTAFGLFMCQEYLKVWERVGGEVKIDLGRGEIDGSFVNEAARRLFRSELLDQSSVCPGACDFLPPALMETALMARVLDISEFQEWFCRIGGGSESNSKQSHGDRTSTPCEWLCWVPVWGDPEDPGGSHLIGLNFSRAWLLLVLANHQHACAALGGSSSWGTGDTPGQAAVLGLDSGVQKGTEQMEKGKSKERETEVESTVQLTEMGGGGESRGKTLRGEHVGERGVRLDFENSPVMEQCRRTGLEHVRASLPLTACGGWMGDHWTGTFALLALEELSCIYAKGKQLIE
;
A
#
# COMPACT_ATOMS: atom_id res chain seq x y z
N MET A 1 11.90 -6.58 -23.71
CA MET A 1 11.61 -7.59 -22.67
C MET A 1 10.76 -6.90 -21.63
N THR A 2 9.60 -7.44 -21.27
CA THR A 2 8.81 -6.95 -20.14
C THR A 2 9.52 -7.42 -18.87
N GLU A 3 10.26 -6.53 -18.21
CA GLU A 3 10.85 -6.81 -16.89
C GLU A 3 9.75 -7.20 -15.91
N THR A 4 9.91 -8.33 -15.24
CA THR A 4 8.99 -8.80 -14.20
C THR A 4 9.38 -8.23 -12.84
N GLY A 5 8.47 -8.29 -11.87
CA GLY A 5 8.79 -7.93 -10.48
C GLY A 5 9.95 -8.78 -9.92
N ASP A 6 10.04 -10.05 -10.31
CA ASP A 6 11.09 -10.97 -9.87
C ASP A 6 12.46 -10.56 -10.43
N ASP A 7 12.52 -10.15 -11.70
CA ASP A 7 13.76 -9.68 -12.33
C ASP A 7 14.30 -8.43 -11.61
N LEU A 8 13.42 -7.44 -11.39
CA LEU A 8 13.76 -6.20 -10.71
C LEU A 8 14.17 -6.45 -9.25
N LEU A 9 13.47 -7.36 -8.56
CA LEU A 9 13.80 -7.67 -7.18
C LEU A 9 15.15 -8.40 -7.09
N ALA A 10 15.43 -9.35 -7.97
CA ALA A 10 16.72 -10.03 -8.04
C ALA A 10 17.87 -9.06 -8.36
N GLU A 11 17.65 -8.07 -9.22
CA GLU A 11 18.65 -7.05 -9.56
C GLU A 11 19.02 -6.15 -8.38
N HIS A 12 18.03 -5.78 -7.55
CA HIS A 12 18.22 -4.75 -6.52
C HIS A 12 18.30 -5.27 -5.08
N ALA A 13 17.92 -6.53 -4.81
CA ALA A 13 17.83 -7.10 -3.48
C ALA A 13 19.12 -6.96 -2.66
N GLU A 14 20.28 -7.31 -3.22
CA GLU A 14 21.56 -7.25 -2.50
C GLU A 14 21.89 -5.82 -2.07
N ARG A 15 21.72 -4.83 -2.98
CA ARG A 15 22.00 -3.41 -2.68
C ARG A 15 21.07 -2.87 -1.59
N ILE A 16 19.77 -3.18 -1.71
CA ILE A 16 18.76 -2.79 -0.72
C ILE A 16 19.08 -3.41 0.64
N ALA A 17 19.43 -4.70 0.68
CA ALA A 17 19.77 -5.40 1.93
C ALA A 17 21.03 -4.84 2.58
N VAL A 18 22.08 -4.53 1.82
CA VAL A 18 23.31 -3.92 2.35
C VAL A 18 23.01 -2.58 3.01
N CYS A 19 22.19 -1.73 2.37
CA CYS A 19 21.80 -0.43 2.94
C CYS A 19 20.98 -0.60 4.23
N ALA A 20 19.94 -1.43 4.21
CA ALA A 20 19.11 -1.68 5.40
C ALA A 20 19.93 -2.29 6.55
N PHE A 21 20.83 -3.23 6.23
CA PHE A 21 21.68 -3.87 7.24
C PHE A 21 22.66 -2.88 7.89
N ALA A 22 23.23 -1.97 7.09
CA ALA A 22 24.10 -0.92 7.62
C ALA A 22 23.35 0.01 8.60
N GLY A 23 22.05 0.25 8.38
CA GLY A 23 21.19 1.04 9.27
C GLY A 23 21.03 0.40 10.65
N ILE A 24 20.70 -0.90 10.70
CA ILE A 24 20.42 -1.59 11.98
C ILE A 24 21.67 -1.98 12.78
N GLN A 25 22.87 -1.76 12.24
CA GLN A 25 24.14 -2.06 12.91
C GLN A 25 24.80 -0.86 13.58
N ARG A 26 24.51 0.36 13.11
CA ARG A 26 25.24 1.56 13.53
C ARG A 26 24.51 2.24 14.67
N ALA A 27 25.20 2.57 15.77
CA ALA A 27 24.65 3.53 16.72
C ALA A 27 24.59 4.91 16.05
N PHE A 28 23.42 5.55 16.06
CA PHE A 28 23.19 6.82 15.38
C PHE A 28 24.17 7.91 15.84
N PRO A 29 24.76 8.72 14.93
CA PRO A 29 25.77 9.71 15.33
C PRO A 29 25.25 10.92 16.13
N ASN A 30 23.93 11.15 16.25
CA ASN A 30 23.37 12.42 16.73
C ASN A 30 22.34 12.32 17.88
N TYR A 31 22.44 11.36 18.80
CA TYR A 31 21.77 11.53 20.10
C TYR A 31 22.79 11.93 21.17
N GLU A 32 22.48 12.98 21.93
CA GLU A 32 23.15 13.28 23.21
C GLU A 32 22.90 12.16 24.25
N GLU A 33 21.82 11.38 24.07
CA GLU A 33 21.49 10.18 24.84
C GLU A 33 21.96 8.90 24.11
N LYS A 34 22.46 7.90 24.82
CA LYS A 34 22.92 6.65 24.20
C LYS A 34 21.72 5.80 23.76
N PRO A 35 21.45 5.61 22.45
CA PRO A 35 20.25 4.89 21.98
C PRO A 35 20.15 3.45 22.52
N LEU A 36 21.31 2.81 22.77
CA LEU A 36 21.41 1.47 23.37
C LEU A 36 20.92 1.38 24.82
N GLU A 37 20.78 2.51 25.52
CA GLU A 37 20.20 2.55 26.86
C GLU A 37 18.67 2.49 26.80
N LYS A 38 18.04 2.92 25.69
CA LYS A 38 16.59 2.98 25.49
C LYS A 38 16.02 1.84 24.63
N PHE A 39 16.73 1.46 23.56
CA PHE A 39 16.35 0.40 22.63
C PHE A 39 17.49 -0.61 22.48
N LYS A 40 17.19 -1.90 22.50
CA LYS A 40 18.17 -2.99 22.46
C LYS A 40 18.29 -3.65 21.10
N VAL A 41 17.21 -3.63 20.32
CA VAL A 41 17.10 -4.25 19.00
C VAL A 41 16.87 -3.17 17.96
N PHE A 42 15.83 -2.35 18.14
CA PHE A 42 15.34 -1.44 17.12
C PHE A 42 15.99 -0.07 17.25
N PHE A 43 17.29 -0.03 16.92
CA PHE A 43 18.09 1.18 16.89
C PHE A 43 18.80 1.36 15.54
N GLY A 44 19.48 2.50 15.39
CA GLY A 44 20.46 2.77 14.34
C GLY A 44 19.93 3.46 13.09
N CYS A 45 18.62 3.40 12.87
CA CYS A 45 17.91 4.23 11.91
C CYS A 45 17.40 5.54 12.57
N TYR A 46 16.81 6.45 11.79
CA TYR A 46 16.31 7.73 12.31
C TYR A 46 15.25 7.54 13.38
N ASP A 47 14.27 6.68 13.09
CA ASP A 47 13.19 6.31 13.98
C ASP A 47 13.28 4.86 14.41
N TRP A 48 12.59 4.54 15.51
CA TRP A 48 12.49 3.18 16.03
C TRP A 48 11.77 2.25 15.04
N HIS A 49 10.61 2.66 14.50
CA HIS A 49 9.91 1.88 13.46
C HIS A 49 10.75 1.73 12.19
N SER A 50 11.61 2.73 11.94
CA SER A 50 12.61 2.73 10.89
C SER A 50 13.76 1.74 11.16
N SER A 51 13.76 1.01 12.26
CA SER A 51 14.55 -0.21 12.41
C SER A 51 13.68 -1.46 12.24
N VAL A 52 12.43 -1.42 12.71
CA VAL A 52 11.48 -2.55 12.61
C VAL A 52 11.17 -2.97 11.16
N HIS A 53 10.78 -2.03 10.31
CA HIS A 53 10.58 -2.24 8.87
C HIS A 53 11.86 -2.78 8.13
N SER A 54 13.07 -2.40 8.55
CA SER A 54 14.35 -2.87 8.01
C SER A 54 14.58 -4.33 8.40
N HIS A 55 14.24 -4.70 9.64
CA HIS A 55 14.23 -6.10 10.05
C HIS A 55 13.24 -6.91 9.20
N PHE A 56 12.02 -6.41 8.99
CA PHE A 56 11.04 -7.06 8.10
C PHE A 56 11.60 -7.27 6.68
N LEU A 57 12.15 -6.21 6.07
CA LEU A 57 12.76 -6.23 4.75
C LEU A 57 13.84 -7.30 4.65
N LEU A 58 14.78 -7.32 5.60
CA LEU A 58 15.90 -8.27 5.61
C LEU A 58 15.44 -9.71 5.81
N PHE A 59 14.48 -9.97 6.72
CA PHE A 59 13.86 -11.29 6.85
C PHE A 59 13.14 -11.72 5.58
N ARG A 60 12.48 -10.79 4.88
CA ARG A 60 11.78 -11.10 3.62
C ARG A 60 12.78 -11.44 2.51
N LEU A 61 13.86 -10.68 2.36
CA LEU A 61 14.89 -10.94 1.35
C LEU A 61 15.65 -12.25 1.61
N LEU A 62 15.91 -12.60 2.87
CA LEU A 62 16.42 -13.92 3.26
C LEU A 62 15.45 -15.05 2.86
N ASP A 63 14.15 -14.87 3.11
CA ASP A 63 13.12 -15.85 2.78
C ASP A 63 12.96 -16.06 1.27
N LEU A 64 13.14 -15.00 0.48
CA LEU A 64 13.12 -15.05 -0.99
C LEU A 64 14.39 -15.67 -1.58
N GLY A 65 15.46 -15.82 -0.80
CA GLY A 65 16.72 -16.41 -1.25
C GLY A 65 17.47 -15.56 -2.29
N LEU A 66 17.28 -14.23 -2.24
CA LEU A 66 17.84 -13.29 -3.22
C LEU A 66 19.18 -12.69 -2.79
N LEU A 67 19.71 -13.09 -1.63
CA LEU A 67 20.94 -12.53 -1.06
C LEU A 67 22.12 -13.47 -1.28
N SER A 68 23.31 -12.89 -1.40
CA SER A 68 24.55 -13.66 -1.42
C SER A 68 24.71 -14.49 -0.14
N GLU A 69 25.35 -15.66 -0.24
CA GLU A 69 25.57 -16.56 0.91
C GLU A 69 26.30 -15.83 2.06
N THR A 70 27.28 -14.98 1.72
CA THR A 70 28.02 -14.16 2.67
C THR A 70 27.11 -13.22 3.45
N LEU A 71 26.28 -12.43 2.75
CA LEU A 71 25.36 -11.49 3.39
C LEU A 71 24.30 -12.23 4.21
N ALA A 72 23.77 -13.33 3.68
CA ALA A 72 22.80 -14.15 4.38
C ALA A 72 23.35 -14.74 5.69
N LEU A 73 24.60 -15.21 5.70
CA LEU A 73 25.29 -15.67 6.91
C LEU A 73 25.48 -14.55 7.94
N GLN A 74 25.88 -13.36 7.50
CA GLN A 74 26.04 -12.19 8.37
C GLN A 74 24.72 -11.78 9.02
N LEU A 75 23.63 -11.72 8.24
CA LEU A 75 22.31 -11.38 8.73
C LEU A 75 21.80 -12.38 9.77
N ARG A 76 21.88 -13.68 9.46
CA ARG A 76 21.48 -14.73 10.41
C ARG A 76 22.29 -14.67 11.70
N GLY A 77 23.60 -14.42 11.60
CA GLY A 77 24.48 -14.24 12.75
C GLY A 77 24.08 -13.03 13.60
N HIS A 78 23.81 -11.89 12.96
CA HIS A 78 23.36 -10.68 13.63
C HIS A 78 22.02 -10.88 14.34
N PHE A 79 21.01 -11.40 13.65
CA PHE A 79 19.69 -11.65 14.23
C PHE A 79 19.73 -12.62 15.42
N LYS A 80 20.55 -13.66 15.36
CA LYS A 80 20.74 -14.57 16.50
C LYS A 80 21.34 -13.88 17.73
N GLN A 81 22.16 -12.85 17.53
CA GLN A 81 22.80 -12.10 18.62
C GLN A 81 21.89 -11.00 19.18
N THR A 82 21.07 -10.37 18.35
CA THR A 82 20.27 -9.20 18.73
C THR A 82 18.84 -9.54 19.13
N LEU A 83 18.18 -10.47 18.44
CA LEU A 83 16.77 -10.84 18.66
C LEU A 83 16.62 -11.91 19.76
N THR A 84 17.27 -11.68 20.91
CA THR A 84 17.12 -12.53 22.09
C THR A 84 15.85 -12.19 22.86
N LYS A 85 15.39 -13.12 23.70
CA LYS A 85 14.22 -12.91 24.57
C LYS A 85 14.39 -11.69 25.47
N GLU A 86 15.58 -11.52 26.04
CA GLU A 86 15.88 -10.41 26.95
C GLU A 86 15.77 -9.07 26.23
N ASN A 87 16.37 -8.95 25.03
CA ASN A 87 16.33 -7.70 24.27
C ASN A 87 14.92 -7.38 23.77
N LEU A 88 14.19 -8.38 23.24
CA LEU A 88 12.82 -8.17 22.74
C LEU A 88 11.82 -7.89 23.87
N SER A 89 12.06 -8.39 25.09
CA SER A 89 11.25 -8.04 26.26
C SER A 89 11.41 -6.55 26.62
N VAL A 90 12.64 -6.01 26.52
CA VAL A 90 12.87 -4.57 26.72
C VAL A 90 12.13 -3.75 25.67
N GLU A 91 12.18 -4.14 24.38
CA GLU A 91 11.44 -3.45 23.32
C GLU A 91 9.92 -3.44 23.59
N ALA A 92 9.38 -4.54 24.11
CA ALA A 92 7.96 -4.63 24.46
C ALA A 92 7.55 -3.62 25.56
N GLU A 93 8.43 -3.38 26.53
CA GLU A 93 8.19 -2.43 27.62
C GLU A 93 8.36 -0.98 27.18
N THR A 94 9.16 -0.72 26.15
CA THR A 94 9.56 0.63 25.73
C THR A 94 8.88 1.16 24.47
N ILE A 95 7.93 0.43 23.86
CA ILE A 95 7.18 0.90 22.67
C ILE A 95 6.61 2.30 22.96
N PRO A 96 7.10 3.35 22.27
CA PRO A 96 6.62 4.71 22.49
C PRO A 96 5.16 4.86 22.07
N ALA A 97 4.40 5.71 22.77
CA ALA A 97 2.99 5.91 22.47
C ALA A 97 2.72 6.44 21.05
N TYR A 98 3.64 7.25 20.49
CA TYR A 98 3.55 7.79 19.13
C TYR A 98 3.80 6.74 18.04
N GLU A 99 4.24 5.53 18.39
CA GLU A 99 4.38 4.42 17.42
C GLU A 99 3.04 3.71 17.15
N VAL A 100 1.94 4.22 17.71
CA VAL A 100 0.59 3.75 17.43
C VAL A 100 -0.09 4.75 16.47
N PRO A 101 -0.44 4.35 15.23
CA PRO A 101 -0.48 2.98 14.74
C PRO A 101 0.79 2.49 14.01
N TYR A 102 1.64 3.39 13.52
CA TYR A 102 2.63 3.07 12.48
C TYR A 102 3.67 2.02 12.88
N GLY A 103 4.41 2.26 13.96
CA GLY A 103 5.44 1.33 14.42
C GLY A 103 4.85 0.00 14.88
N CYS A 104 3.71 0.01 15.56
CA CYS A 104 3.01 -1.22 15.94
C CYS A 104 2.57 -2.03 14.72
N ALA A 105 2.07 -1.38 13.66
CA ALA A 105 1.73 -2.03 12.39
C ALA A 105 2.95 -2.71 11.75
N TRP A 106 4.13 -2.07 11.79
CA TRP A 106 5.37 -2.68 11.31
C TRP A 106 5.86 -3.84 12.18
N VAL A 107 5.68 -3.78 13.50
CA VAL A 107 5.95 -4.94 14.38
C VAL A 107 5.08 -6.11 13.97
N LEU A 108 3.77 -5.90 13.85
CA LEU A 108 2.84 -6.96 13.44
C LEU A 108 3.18 -7.51 12.04
N LYS A 109 3.60 -6.64 11.10
CA LYS A 109 4.07 -7.07 9.79
C LYS A 109 5.34 -7.93 9.86
N LEU A 110 6.30 -7.57 10.71
CA LEU A 110 7.49 -8.38 10.97
C LEU A 110 7.12 -9.77 11.50
N PHE A 111 6.27 -9.83 12.54
CA PHE A 111 5.82 -11.12 13.08
C PHE A 111 5.01 -11.95 12.09
N ALA A 112 4.19 -11.30 11.24
CA ALA A 112 3.53 -11.98 10.14
C ALA A 112 4.54 -12.63 9.18
N GLN A 113 5.64 -11.94 8.85
CA GLN A 113 6.69 -12.51 8.00
C GLN A 113 7.40 -13.69 8.68
N LEU A 114 7.71 -13.59 9.97
CA LEU A 114 8.34 -14.67 10.72
C LEU A 114 7.44 -15.90 10.80
N ARG A 115 6.14 -15.70 11.09
CA ARG A 115 5.14 -16.76 11.26
C ARG A 115 4.78 -17.50 9.99
N ARG A 116 4.95 -16.89 8.81
CA ARG A 116 4.76 -17.58 7.52
C ARG A 116 5.55 -18.88 7.39
N ARG A 117 6.64 -19.02 8.15
CA ARG A 117 7.53 -20.18 8.15
C ARG A 117 7.56 -20.95 9.47
N VAL A 118 6.76 -20.53 10.47
CA VAL A 118 6.64 -21.26 11.74
C VAL A 118 5.57 -22.34 11.57
N VAL A 119 6.01 -23.59 11.64
CA VAL A 119 5.10 -24.74 11.74
C VAL A 119 4.37 -24.64 13.09
N PRO A 120 3.04 -24.82 13.16
CA PRO A 120 2.30 -24.79 14.42
C PRO A 120 2.91 -25.78 15.42
N ARG A 121 3.22 -25.33 16.63
CA ARG A 121 3.72 -26.20 17.72
C ARG A 121 2.58 -26.92 18.47
N ALA A 122 1.41 -27.08 17.83
CA ALA A 122 0.25 -27.78 18.40
C ALA A 122 -0.13 -29.01 17.55
N PRO A 123 -0.50 -30.14 18.18
CA PRO A 123 -0.97 -31.32 17.47
C PRO A 123 -2.44 -31.12 17.07
N SER A 124 -2.77 -31.45 15.83
CA SER A 124 -4.08 -31.30 15.15
C SER A 124 -4.40 -29.86 14.68
N ALA A 125 -4.75 -29.59 13.42
CA ALA A 125 -5.06 -30.44 12.28
C ALA A 125 -4.37 -29.86 11.02
N GLU A 126 -3.90 -30.76 10.17
CA GLU A 126 -3.50 -30.54 8.76
C GLU A 126 -2.32 -29.58 8.50
N ALA A 127 -1.13 -30.10 8.82
CA ALA A 127 0.01 -30.16 7.91
C ALA A 127 0.20 -28.99 6.93
N LEU A 128 0.56 -27.82 7.46
CA LEU A 128 1.41 -26.90 6.73
C LEU A 128 2.86 -27.06 7.25
N ASP A 129 3.68 -27.63 6.35
CA ASP A 129 5.14 -27.66 6.34
C ASP A 129 5.97 -28.65 7.16
N ALA A 130 5.39 -29.65 7.85
CA ALA A 130 6.18 -30.82 8.25
C ALA A 130 6.85 -31.50 7.02
N ALA A 131 6.12 -31.60 5.91
CA ALA A 131 6.61 -32.13 4.64
C ALA A 131 7.63 -31.23 3.94
N ALA A 132 7.56 -29.90 4.07
CA ALA A 132 8.56 -29.01 3.47
C ALA A 132 9.86 -28.95 4.29
N VAL A 133 9.79 -29.06 5.61
CA VAL A 133 10.95 -29.25 6.51
C VAL A 133 11.63 -30.58 6.23
N GLU A 134 10.86 -31.68 6.11
CA GLU A 134 11.43 -32.97 5.72
C GLU A 134 11.97 -32.98 4.29
N LYS A 135 11.31 -32.30 3.34
CA LYS A 135 11.77 -32.19 1.95
C LYS A 135 13.02 -31.31 1.83
N ALA A 136 13.13 -30.23 2.61
CA ALA A 136 14.35 -29.40 2.69
C ALA A 136 15.50 -30.19 3.35
N ALA A 137 15.21 -30.95 4.40
CA ALA A 137 16.16 -31.86 5.03
C ALA A 137 16.61 -32.99 4.08
N ALA A 138 15.69 -33.54 3.27
CA ALA A 138 15.98 -34.55 2.25
C ALA A 138 16.71 -33.98 1.03
N ALA A 139 16.55 -32.68 0.73
CA ALA A 139 17.24 -31.98 -0.35
C ALA A 139 18.64 -31.45 0.04
N GLY A 140 19.08 -31.65 1.29
CA GLY A 140 20.37 -31.13 1.77
C GLY A 140 20.39 -29.61 2.00
N ASP A 141 19.22 -28.95 2.04
CA ASP A 141 19.09 -27.50 2.19
C ASP A 141 19.15 -27.10 3.68
N ASN A 142 20.32 -27.36 4.29
CA ASN A 142 20.61 -27.04 5.68
C ASN A 142 20.45 -25.54 5.99
N GLU A 143 20.54 -24.67 4.98
CA GLU A 143 20.41 -23.23 5.16
C GLU A 143 18.97 -22.79 5.35
N LYS A 144 18.03 -23.26 4.51
CA LYS A 144 16.60 -22.96 4.71
C LYS A 144 16.09 -23.47 6.05
N LYS A 145 16.52 -24.67 6.45
CA LYS A 145 16.19 -25.22 7.78
C LYS A 145 16.67 -24.31 8.90
N ARG A 146 17.94 -23.87 8.87
CA ARG A 146 18.50 -22.95 9.88
C ARG A 146 17.80 -21.61 9.90
N PHE A 147 17.36 -21.11 8.74
CA PHE A 147 16.58 -19.88 8.66
C PHE A 147 15.21 -20.02 9.31
N TRP A 148 14.50 -21.14 9.08
CA TRP A 148 13.20 -21.39 9.74
C TRP A 148 13.33 -21.60 11.24
N GLU A 149 14.39 -22.27 11.70
CA GLU A 149 14.72 -22.37 13.13
C GLU A 149 14.94 -20.98 13.73
N LEU A 150 15.69 -20.10 13.05
CA LEU A 150 15.86 -18.71 13.47
C LEU A 150 14.50 -17.98 13.56
N CYS A 151 13.62 -18.11 12.56
CA CYS A 151 12.30 -17.49 12.61
C CYS A 151 11.46 -17.99 13.80
N ALA A 152 11.48 -19.29 14.08
CA ALA A 152 10.78 -19.89 15.22
C ALA A 152 11.34 -19.39 16.57
N ASP A 153 12.66 -19.29 16.69
CA ASP A 153 13.32 -18.74 17.88
C ASP A 153 12.92 -17.27 18.10
N VAL A 154 12.93 -16.45 17.05
CA VAL A 154 12.55 -15.02 17.14
C VAL A 154 11.08 -14.87 17.52
N VAL A 155 10.17 -15.67 16.93
CA VAL A 155 8.75 -15.67 17.32
C VAL A 155 8.59 -16.04 18.79
N SER A 156 9.28 -17.08 19.26
CA SER A 156 9.23 -17.49 20.66
C SER A 156 9.84 -16.46 21.62
N ASN A 157 10.90 -15.76 21.20
CA ASN A 157 11.55 -14.72 22.00
C ASN A 157 10.74 -13.43 22.04
N GLY A 158 9.97 -13.16 20.99
CA GLY A 158 9.27 -11.90 20.74
C GLY A 158 7.79 -11.87 21.11
N GLU A 159 7.25 -12.92 21.71
CA GLU A 159 5.82 -13.04 22.06
C GLU A 159 5.29 -11.85 22.86
N ALA A 160 6.08 -11.32 23.81
CA ALA A 160 5.70 -10.15 24.61
C ALA A 160 5.58 -8.88 23.76
N LEU A 161 6.50 -8.66 22.81
CA LEU A 161 6.49 -7.52 21.90
C LEU A 161 5.32 -7.58 20.94
N GLU A 162 5.10 -8.75 20.33
CA GLU A 162 3.98 -9.01 19.42
C GLU A 162 2.63 -8.78 20.12
N SER A 163 2.46 -9.38 21.30
CA SER A 163 1.23 -9.25 22.10
C SER A 163 0.99 -7.80 22.52
N ARG A 164 2.05 -7.08 22.90
CA ARG A 164 1.96 -5.67 23.28
C ARG A 164 1.55 -4.79 22.10
N ALA A 165 2.20 -4.95 20.95
CA ALA A 165 1.87 -4.20 19.74
C ALA A 165 0.42 -4.44 19.31
N LEU A 166 -0.03 -5.70 19.35
CA LEU A 166 -1.41 -6.06 19.02
C LEU A 166 -2.41 -5.45 20.00
N ALA A 167 -2.15 -5.55 21.31
CA ALA A 167 -3.01 -4.95 22.33
C ALA A 167 -3.14 -3.43 22.19
N LEU A 168 -2.04 -2.74 21.87
CA LEU A 168 -2.03 -1.30 21.59
C LEU A 168 -2.86 -0.96 20.36
N MET A 169 -2.71 -1.72 19.26
CA MET A 169 -3.50 -1.52 18.03
C MET A 169 -4.99 -1.70 18.27
N VAL A 170 -5.37 -2.72 19.05
CA VAL A 170 -6.77 -2.98 19.38
C VAL A 170 -7.34 -1.85 20.24
N GLN A 171 -6.62 -1.45 21.30
CA GLN A 171 -7.02 -0.33 22.15
C GLN A 171 -7.16 0.97 21.36
N TRP A 172 -6.22 1.25 20.45
CA TRP A 172 -6.26 2.43 19.58
C TRP A 172 -7.48 2.38 18.64
N ALA A 173 -7.67 1.29 17.92
CA ALA A 173 -8.77 1.13 16.96
C ALA A 173 -10.16 1.24 17.62
N GLN A 174 -10.31 0.79 18.87
CA GLN A 174 -11.56 0.92 19.62
C GLN A 174 -11.83 2.34 20.11
N ASN A 175 -10.79 3.08 20.49
CA ASN A 175 -10.95 4.43 21.04
C ASN A 175 -10.94 5.53 19.97
N LEU A 176 -10.45 5.24 18.76
CA LEU A 176 -10.34 6.21 17.67
C LEU A 176 -11.72 6.67 17.20
N ARG A 177 -12.00 7.97 17.30
CA ARG A 177 -13.33 8.55 17.00
C ARG A 177 -13.50 8.97 15.55
N ALA A 178 -12.43 9.37 14.89
CA ALA A 178 -12.38 9.77 13.49
C ALA A 178 -11.06 9.28 12.88
N PRO A 179 -11.02 8.97 11.58
CA PRO A 179 -9.78 8.52 10.95
C PRO A 179 -8.82 9.68 10.75
N ASP A 180 -7.54 9.42 10.96
CA ASP A 180 -6.46 10.25 10.48
C ASP A 180 -6.10 9.84 9.04
N ARG A 181 -6.15 10.81 8.13
CA ARG A 181 -5.89 10.66 6.70
C ARG A 181 -4.62 11.37 6.25
N THR A 182 -3.74 11.77 7.16
CA THR A 182 -2.43 12.32 6.79
C THR A 182 -1.64 11.27 5.98
N GLY A 183 -0.84 11.70 5.00
CA GLY A 183 0.05 10.80 4.27
C GLY A 183 1.34 10.46 5.02
N LEU A 184 1.25 10.48 6.36
CA LEU A 184 2.34 10.30 7.31
C LEU A 184 2.05 9.13 8.26
N HIS A 185 2.82 9.02 9.34
CA HIS A 185 2.77 7.92 10.31
C HIS A 185 1.38 7.70 10.93
N ASP A 186 0.61 8.75 11.19
CA ASP A 186 -0.70 8.64 11.86
C ASP A 186 -1.80 8.03 10.99
N ASN A 187 -1.52 7.74 9.71
CA ASN A 187 -2.50 7.24 8.75
C ASN A 187 -3.26 6.01 9.27
N THR A 188 -4.55 6.20 9.51
CA THR A 188 -5.40 5.18 10.14
C THR A 188 -5.62 3.98 9.23
N ALA A 189 -5.79 4.22 7.93
CA ALA A 189 -6.01 3.15 6.97
C ALA A 189 -4.77 2.25 6.84
N PHE A 190 -3.57 2.82 6.87
CA PHE A 190 -2.31 2.05 6.87
C PHE A 190 -2.20 1.12 8.08
N GLY A 191 -2.44 1.67 9.29
CA GLY A 191 -2.39 0.89 10.53
C GLY A 191 -3.32 -0.32 10.52
N LEU A 192 -4.59 -0.09 10.13
CA LEU A 192 -5.60 -1.14 10.03
C LEU A 192 -5.28 -2.15 8.91
N PHE A 193 -4.82 -1.68 7.75
CA PHE A 193 -4.48 -2.52 6.60
C PHE A 193 -3.39 -3.53 6.94
N MET A 194 -2.29 -3.06 7.54
CA MET A 194 -1.16 -3.89 7.95
C MET A 194 -1.56 -4.86 9.07
N CYS A 195 -2.35 -4.40 10.05
CA CYS A 195 -2.86 -5.26 11.10
C CYS A 195 -3.75 -6.39 10.56
N GLN A 196 -4.56 -6.13 9.53
CA GLN A 196 -5.39 -7.16 8.90
C GLN A 196 -4.54 -8.27 8.26
N GLU A 197 -3.41 -7.93 7.64
CA GLU A 197 -2.50 -8.92 7.05
C GLU A 197 -1.91 -9.84 8.10
N TYR A 198 -1.51 -9.25 9.24
CA TYR A 198 -1.03 -10.01 10.39
C TYR A 198 -2.10 -11.00 10.89
N LEU A 199 -3.34 -10.53 11.11
CA LEU A 199 -4.42 -11.39 11.61
C LEU A 199 -4.72 -12.56 10.66
N LYS A 200 -4.66 -12.34 9.33
CA LYS A 200 -4.80 -13.41 8.33
C LYS A 200 -3.69 -14.45 8.40
N VAL A 201 -2.45 -14.04 8.69
CA VAL A 201 -1.34 -14.98 8.89
C VAL A 201 -1.53 -15.74 10.20
N TRP A 202 -1.91 -15.05 11.27
CA TRP A 202 -2.16 -15.63 12.59
C TRP A 202 -3.22 -16.72 12.55
N GLU A 203 -4.35 -16.45 11.90
CA GLU A 203 -5.43 -17.43 11.68
C GLU A 203 -4.94 -18.65 10.90
N ARG A 204 -4.17 -18.43 9.81
CA ARG A 204 -3.63 -19.53 8.98
C ARG A 204 -2.71 -20.47 9.75
N VAL A 205 -1.91 -19.94 10.69
CA VAL A 205 -1.00 -20.76 11.50
C VAL A 205 -1.69 -21.39 12.73
N GLY A 206 -3.02 -21.34 12.79
CA GLY A 206 -3.81 -21.94 13.88
C GLY A 206 -3.71 -21.16 15.19
N GLY A 207 -3.31 -19.89 15.15
CA GLY A 207 -3.36 -19.04 16.32
C GLY A 207 -4.80 -18.62 16.61
N GLU A 208 -5.28 -18.81 17.83
CA GLU A 208 -6.52 -18.17 18.30
C GLU A 208 -6.19 -16.72 18.69
N VAL A 209 -6.82 -15.73 18.04
CA VAL A 209 -6.75 -14.33 18.50
C VAL A 209 -7.78 -14.17 19.61
N LYS A 210 -7.34 -14.30 20.86
CA LYS A 210 -8.11 -13.90 22.04
C LYS A 210 -7.23 -12.99 22.88
N ILE A 211 -7.52 -11.70 22.83
CA ILE A 211 -6.80 -10.71 23.64
C ILE A 211 -7.71 -10.33 24.79
N ASP A 212 -7.28 -10.62 26.01
CA ASP A 212 -7.95 -10.12 27.21
C ASP A 212 -7.52 -8.67 27.46
N LEU A 213 -8.38 -7.72 27.10
CA LEU A 213 -8.20 -6.29 27.40
C LEU A 213 -8.91 -5.85 28.70
N GLY A 214 -9.35 -6.79 29.54
CA GLY A 214 -10.09 -6.50 30.78
C GLY A 214 -11.50 -5.92 30.56
N ARG A 215 -11.96 -5.82 29.31
CA ARG A 215 -13.31 -5.37 28.90
C ARG A 215 -14.07 -6.41 28.05
N GLY A 216 -13.53 -7.63 27.93
CA GLY A 216 -14.01 -8.70 27.06
C GLY A 216 -12.87 -9.29 26.21
N GLU A 217 -13.02 -10.54 25.76
CA GLU A 217 -12.17 -11.12 24.74
C GLU A 217 -12.44 -10.44 23.40
N ILE A 218 -11.38 -10.02 22.72
CA ILE A 218 -11.48 -9.43 21.37
C ILE A 218 -10.98 -10.46 20.37
N ASP A 219 -11.84 -10.75 19.39
CA ASP A 219 -11.50 -11.58 18.24
C ASP A 219 -10.86 -10.75 17.11
N GLY A 220 -10.39 -11.42 16.06
CA GLY A 220 -9.75 -10.77 14.91
C GLY A 220 -10.66 -9.82 14.10
N SER A 221 -11.93 -9.64 14.46
CA SER A 221 -12.88 -8.81 13.70
C SER A 221 -12.73 -7.30 13.91
N PHE A 222 -12.04 -6.86 14.98
CA PHE A 222 -11.95 -5.45 15.36
C PHE A 222 -11.44 -4.52 14.23
N VAL A 223 -10.57 -5.02 13.35
CA VAL A 223 -10.10 -4.26 12.19
C VAL A 223 -11.24 -3.97 11.22
N ASN A 224 -12.07 -4.98 10.92
CA ASN A 224 -13.22 -4.83 10.02
C ASN A 224 -14.27 -3.90 10.64
N GLU A 225 -14.51 -4.03 11.95
CA GLU A 225 -15.42 -3.14 12.68
C GLU A 225 -14.94 -1.68 12.67
N ALA A 226 -13.67 -1.45 12.99
CA ALA A 226 -13.07 -0.12 12.98
C ALA A 226 -13.10 0.49 11.56
N ALA A 227 -12.69 -0.26 10.54
CA ALA A 227 -12.70 0.23 9.16
C ALA A 227 -14.11 0.59 8.68
N ARG A 228 -15.11 -0.27 8.94
CA ARG A 228 -16.51 0.05 8.62
C ARG A 228 -17.03 1.27 9.38
N ARG A 229 -16.72 1.38 10.67
CA ARG A 229 -17.13 2.50 11.51
C ARG A 229 -16.53 3.83 11.06
N LEU A 230 -15.29 3.83 10.58
CA LEU A 230 -14.53 5.04 10.26
C LEU A 230 -14.68 5.48 8.80
N PHE A 231 -14.86 4.56 7.85
CA PHE A 231 -14.74 4.84 6.42
C PHE A 231 -15.98 4.50 5.57
N ARG A 232 -16.93 3.68 6.08
CA ARG A 232 -18.06 3.21 5.24
C ARG A 232 -19.00 4.35 4.81
N SER A 233 -19.27 5.30 5.71
CA SER A 233 -20.22 6.39 5.47
C SER A 233 -19.58 7.71 5.06
N GLU A 234 -18.30 7.90 5.38
CA GLU A 234 -17.54 9.11 5.09
C GLU A 234 -17.13 9.15 3.61
N LEU A 235 -17.19 10.33 3.00
CA LEU A 235 -16.64 10.56 1.66
C LEU A 235 -15.17 10.99 1.80
N LEU A 236 -14.32 10.53 0.89
CA LEU A 236 -12.98 11.09 0.75
C LEU A 236 -13.11 12.58 0.37
N ASP A 237 -12.49 13.46 1.15
CA ASP A 237 -12.37 14.86 0.73
C ASP A 237 -11.33 14.99 -0.39
N GLN A 238 -11.40 16.07 -1.17
CA GLN A 238 -10.47 16.29 -2.28
C GLN A 238 -9.01 16.46 -1.81
N SER A 239 -8.77 16.89 -0.57
CA SER A 239 -7.43 16.96 0.01
C SER A 239 -6.80 15.59 0.28
N SER A 240 -7.60 14.55 0.48
CA SER A 240 -7.14 13.17 0.67
C SER A 240 -6.75 12.49 -0.64
N VAL A 241 -7.12 13.09 -1.78
CA VAL A 241 -6.93 12.56 -3.13
C VAL A 241 -5.57 12.95 -3.74
N CYS A 242 -5.05 14.13 -3.38
CA CYS A 242 -3.76 14.64 -3.85
C CYS A 242 -2.75 14.65 -2.70
N PRO A 243 -1.71 13.79 -2.72
CA PRO A 243 -0.66 13.79 -1.72
C PRO A 243 0.00 15.16 -1.54
N GLY A 244 0.21 15.54 -0.28
CA GLY A 244 0.97 16.72 0.12
C GLY A 244 2.47 16.55 -0.08
N ALA A 245 3.21 17.67 -0.02
CA ALA A 245 4.66 17.71 -0.26
C ALA A 245 5.50 16.88 0.73
N CYS A 246 4.92 16.51 1.88
CA CYS A 246 5.59 15.71 2.90
C CYS A 246 5.07 14.27 2.97
N ASP A 247 4.10 13.90 2.13
CA ASP A 247 3.47 12.58 2.22
C ASP A 247 4.43 11.50 1.71
N PHE A 248 4.45 10.37 2.41
CA PHE A 248 5.05 9.12 1.94
C PHE A 248 4.02 7.99 1.80
N LEU A 249 2.78 8.21 2.24
CA LEU A 249 1.63 7.34 2.01
C LEU A 249 0.54 8.10 1.23
N PRO A 250 -0.10 7.50 0.22
CA PRO A 250 -1.22 8.12 -0.49
C PRO A 250 -2.54 7.83 0.24
N PRO A 251 -3.19 8.82 0.91
CA PRO A 251 -4.30 8.55 1.82
C PRO A 251 -5.51 7.86 1.15
N ALA A 252 -5.98 8.40 0.01
CA ALA A 252 -7.10 7.82 -0.73
C ALA A 252 -6.83 6.39 -1.22
N LEU A 253 -5.62 6.11 -1.71
CA LEU A 253 -5.22 4.76 -2.16
C LEU A 253 -5.17 3.79 -0.99
N MET A 254 -4.67 4.23 0.16
CA MET A 254 -4.59 3.40 1.36
C MET A 254 -5.99 3.05 1.89
N GLU A 255 -6.88 4.05 1.98
CA GLU A 255 -8.28 3.83 2.37
C GLU A 255 -8.98 2.87 1.40
N THR A 256 -8.81 3.09 0.09
CA THR A 256 -9.37 2.22 -0.95
C THR A 256 -8.88 0.77 -0.81
N ALA A 257 -7.57 0.58 -0.61
CA ALA A 257 -6.98 -0.75 -0.47
C ALA A 257 -7.46 -1.47 0.80
N LEU A 258 -7.67 -0.74 1.90
CA LEU A 258 -8.27 -1.28 3.13
C LEU A 258 -9.73 -1.67 2.89
N MET A 259 -10.54 -0.78 2.32
CA MET A 259 -11.97 -1.01 2.13
C MET A 259 -12.23 -2.14 1.13
N ALA A 260 -11.37 -2.31 0.12
CA ALA A 260 -11.42 -3.47 -0.80
C ALA A 260 -11.31 -4.81 -0.06
N ARG A 261 -10.58 -4.85 1.07
CA ARG A 261 -10.40 -6.07 1.89
C ARG A 261 -11.49 -6.26 2.95
N VAL A 262 -12.20 -5.20 3.33
CA VAL A 262 -13.17 -5.20 4.44
C VAL A 262 -14.61 -5.36 3.94
N LEU A 263 -14.94 -4.74 2.81
CA LEU A 263 -16.26 -4.78 2.21
C LEU A 263 -16.41 -6.00 1.30
N ASP A 264 -17.64 -6.49 1.17
CA ASP A 264 -17.96 -7.42 0.09
C ASP A 264 -17.94 -6.70 -1.27
N ILE A 265 -18.03 -7.47 -2.36
CA ILE A 265 -17.93 -6.94 -3.73
C ILE A 265 -18.97 -5.84 -3.99
N SER A 266 -20.22 -6.06 -3.57
CA SER A 266 -21.32 -5.13 -3.84
C SER A 266 -21.22 -3.87 -2.98
N GLU A 267 -20.89 -4.03 -1.69
CA GLU A 267 -20.64 -2.92 -0.78
C GLU A 267 -19.46 -2.07 -1.26
N PHE A 268 -18.38 -2.71 -1.75
CA PHE A 268 -17.22 -2.02 -2.27
C PHE A 268 -17.53 -1.27 -3.57
N GLN A 269 -18.32 -1.84 -4.48
CA GLN A 269 -18.78 -1.13 -5.70
C GLN A 269 -19.51 0.17 -5.35
N GLU A 270 -20.50 0.08 -4.48
CA GLU A 270 -21.31 1.23 -4.08
C GLU A 270 -20.44 2.28 -3.38
N TRP A 271 -19.58 1.83 -2.46
CA TRP A 271 -18.65 2.70 -1.74
C TRP A 271 -17.66 3.38 -2.70
N PHE A 272 -17.07 2.63 -3.64
CA PHE A 272 -16.10 3.13 -4.61
C PHE A 272 -16.72 4.15 -5.59
N CYS A 273 -17.94 3.89 -6.08
CA CYS A 273 -18.67 4.84 -6.93
C CYS A 273 -18.94 6.17 -6.21
N ARG A 274 -19.27 6.11 -4.92
CA ARG A 274 -19.54 7.30 -4.10
C ARG A 274 -18.29 8.15 -3.87
N ILE A 275 -17.14 7.56 -3.56
CA ILE A 275 -15.88 8.32 -3.40
C ILE A 275 -15.41 8.93 -4.72
N GLY A 276 -15.82 8.34 -5.85
CA GLY A 276 -15.57 8.84 -7.19
C GLY A 276 -16.32 10.12 -7.58
N GLY A 277 -17.24 10.62 -6.75
CA GLY A 277 -18.14 11.72 -7.14
C GLY A 277 -19.35 11.26 -7.96
N GLY A 278 -19.59 9.96 -8.09
CA GLY A 278 -20.81 9.39 -8.65
C GLY A 278 -21.95 9.44 -7.63
N SER A 279 -22.71 10.53 -7.58
CA SER A 279 -24.02 10.53 -6.93
C SER A 279 -25.10 10.08 -7.91
N GLU A 280 -25.80 8.98 -7.62
CA GLU A 280 -27.06 8.60 -8.29
C GLU A 280 -28.23 9.57 -7.97
N SER A 281 -28.02 10.61 -7.16
CA SER A 281 -29.05 11.57 -6.78
C SER A 281 -28.73 12.99 -7.25
N ASN A 282 -28.86 13.22 -8.57
CA ASN A 282 -29.41 14.48 -9.11
C ASN A 282 -29.53 14.38 -10.63
N SER A 283 -30.69 13.88 -11.07
CA SER A 283 -31.13 13.86 -12.48
C SER A 283 -31.44 15.26 -13.05
N LYS A 284 -31.03 16.36 -12.38
CA LYS A 284 -31.21 17.74 -12.87
C LYS A 284 -30.08 18.65 -12.39
N GLN A 285 -28.88 18.49 -12.94
CA GLN A 285 -27.93 19.61 -12.92
C GLN A 285 -27.21 19.69 -14.27
N SER A 286 -27.34 20.87 -14.84
CA SER A 286 -27.04 21.34 -16.18
C SER A 286 -25.66 20.96 -16.72
N HIS A 287 -25.64 20.73 -18.03
CA HIS A 287 -24.44 20.63 -18.88
C HIS A 287 -23.47 21.79 -18.62
N GLY A 288 -22.31 21.46 -18.07
CA GLY A 288 -21.21 22.37 -17.81
C GLY A 288 -20.13 21.62 -17.04
N ASP A 289 -19.18 21.04 -17.77
CA ASP A 289 -17.89 20.51 -17.31
C ASP A 289 -17.92 19.49 -16.15
N ARG A 290 -18.31 18.25 -16.46
CA ARG A 290 -18.09 17.07 -15.60
C ARG A 290 -16.93 16.21 -16.16
N THR A 291 -15.75 16.82 -16.30
CA THR A 291 -14.56 16.11 -16.82
C THR A 291 -13.68 15.50 -15.73
N SER A 292 -13.90 15.78 -14.45
CA SER A 292 -13.19 15.10 -13.35
C SER A 292 -13.76 13.69 -13.17
N THR A 293 -13.13 12.73 -13.83
CA THR A 293 -13.44 11.31 -13.65
C THR A 293 -13.04 10.87 -12.23
N PRO A 294 -13.82 9.97 -11.59
CA PRO A 294 -13.60 9.37 -10.25
C PRO A 294 -12.19 8.89 -9.85
N CYS A 295 -11.25 8.87 -10.78
CA CYS A 295 -10.04 8.07 -10.74
C CYS A 295 -8.79 8.83 -11.21
N GLU A 296 -8.79 10.17 -11.29
CA GLU A 296 -7.58 10.92 -11.69
C GLU A 296 -6.36 10.59 -10.81
N TRP A 297 -6.59 10.25 -9.54
CA TRP A 297 -5.57 9.78 -8.61
C TRP A 297 -4.94 8.42 -8.98
N LEU A 298 -5.62 7.58 -9.79
CA LEU A 298 -5.06 6.38 -10.42
C LEU A 298 -4.13 6.69 -11.60
N CYS A 299 -4.24 7.90 -12.16
CA CYS A 299 -3.48 8.35 -13.33
C CYS A 299 -2.34 9.30 -12.96
N TRP A 300 -2.11 9.53 -11.67
CA TRP A 300 -1.09 10.47 -11.20
C TRP A 300 0.31 9.98 -11.59
N VAL A 301 1.14 10.90 -12.08
CA VAL A 301 2.51 10.61 -12.50
C VAL A 301 3.47 10.56 -11.31
N PRO A 302 4.64 9.90 -11.46
CA PRO A 302 5.66 9.90 -10.41
C PRO A 302 6.16 11.31 -10.08
N VAL A 303 6.40 11.54 -8.79
CA VAL A 303 7.02 12.77 -8.27
C VAL A 303 8.51 12.54 -8.06
N TRP A 304 9.33 13.54 -8.37
CA TRP A 304 10.78 13.44 -8.17
C TRP A 304 11.19 14.06 -6.85
N GLY A 305 12.15 13.44 -6.17
CA GLY A 305 12.71 13.90 -4.91
C GLY A 305 14.21 13.65 -4.85
N ASP A 306 14.91 14.50 -4.08
CA ASP A 306 16.31 14.28 -3.74
C ASP A 306 16.41 13.21 -2.63
N PRO A 307 17.11 12.09 -2.84
CA PRO A 307 17.24 11.03 -1.83
C PRO A 307 18.03 11.46 -0.57
N GLU A 308 18.78 12.56 -0.63
CA GLU A 308 19.50 13.09 0.53
C GLU A 308 18.68 14.11 1.35
N ASP A 309 17.59 14.65 0.78
CA ASP A 309 16.66 15.55 1.46
C ASP A 309 15.53 14.76 2.15
N PRO A 310 15.15 15.07 3.40
CA PRO A 310 14.05 14.39 4.08
C PRO A 310 12.73 14.43 3.27
N GLY A 311 12.36 15.59 2.73
CA GLY A 311 11.14 15.74 1.92
C GLY A 311 11.26 15.01 0.58
N GLY A 312 12.41 15.12 -0.09
CA GLY A 312 12.71 14.37 -1.30
C GLY A 312 12.61 12.85 -1.12
N SER A 313 13.14 12.33 0.00
CA SER A 313 13.02 10.92 0.36
C SER A 313 11.58 10.48 0.57
N HIS A 314 10.73 11.34 1.16
CA HIS A 314 9.30 11.09 1.32
C HIS A 314 8.60 10.94 -0.03
N LEU A 315 8.91 11.81 -1.01
CA LEU A 315 8.34 11.73 -2.36
C LEU A 315 8.75 10.44 -3.10
N ILE A 316 9.99 9.97 -2.89
CA ILE A 316 10.44 8.67 -3.41
C ILE A 316 9.63 7.54 -2.78
N GLY A 317 9.47 7.55 -1.45
CA GLY A 317 8.65 6.56 -0.76
C GLY A 317 7.16 6.62 -1.12
N LEU A 318 6.64 7.82 -1.40
CA LEU A 318 5.28 8.03 -1.89
C LEU A 318 5.05 7.34 -3.23
N ASN A 319 6.01 7.42 -4.16
CA ASN A 319 5.91 6.68 -5.40
C ASN A 319 5.85 5.17 -5.14
N PHE A 320 6.69 4.63 -4.25
CA PHE A 320 6.65 3.20 -3.95
C PHE A 320 5.37 2.76 -3.24
N SER A 321 4.88 3.53 -2.27
CA SER A 321 3.63 3.21 -1.57
C SER A 321 2.43 3.32 -2.52
N ARG A 322 2.43 4.30 -3.43
CA ARG A 322 1.46 4.36 -4.55
C ARG A 322 1.56 3.14 -5.44
N ALA A 323 2.75 2.77 -5.89
CA ALA A 323 2.96 1.59 -6.71
C ALA A 323 2.43 0.33 -6.03
N TRP A 324 2.80 0.13 -4.77
CA TRP A 324 2.35 -0.98 -3.96
C TRP A 324 0.83 -1.07 -3.89
N LEU A 325 0.14 0.02 -3.55
CA LEU A 325 -1.32 0.00 -3.37
C LEU A 325 -2.07 -0.13 -4.69
N LEU A 326 -1.58 0.49 -5.76
CA LEU A 326 -2.12 0.30 -7.11
C LEU A 326 -2.02 -1.17 -7.53
N LEU A 327 -0.89 -1.82 -7.25
CA LEU A 327 -0.68 -3.24 -7.57
C LEU A 327 -1.48 -4.18 -6.64
N VAL A 328 -1.65 -3.84 -5.36
CA VAL A 328 -2.58 -4.53 -4.45
C VAL A 328 -3.99 -4.49 -5.02
N LEU A 329 -4.46 -3.30 -5.41
CA LEU A 329 -5.78 -3.15 -6.02
C LEU A 329 -5.87 -3.94 -7.32
N ALA A 330 -4.82 -3.91 -8.15
CA ALA A 330 -4.74 -4.69 -9.38
C ALA A 330 -4.82 -6.22 -9.13
N ASN A 331 -4.35 -6.70 -7.98
CA ASN A 331 -4.36 -8.11 -7.58
C ASN A 331 -5.62 -8.54 -6.80
N HIS A 332 -6.47 -7.60 -6.37
CA HIS A 332 -7.55 -7.89 -5.42
C HIS A 332 -8.85 -8.30 -6.13
N GLN A 333 -9.22 -9.57 -6.03
CA GLN A 333 -10.38 -10.15 -6.70
C GLN A 333 -11.69 -9.36 -6.48
N HIS A 334 -11.92 -8.80 -5.28
CA HIS A 334 -13.11 -7.97 -5.04
C HIS A 334 -13.05 -6.61 -5.77
N ALA A 335 -11.87 -6.00 -5.90
CA ALA A 335 -11.71 -4.77 -6.67
C ALA A 335 -11.83 -5.05 -8.17
N CYS A 336 -11.27 -6.18 -8.65
CA CYS A 336 -11.46 -6.67 -10.02
C CYS A 336 -12.95 -6.89 -10.35
N ALA A 337 -13.69 -7.55 -9.45
CA ALA A 337 -15.11 -7.85 -9.62
C ALA A 337 -15.99 -6.61 -9.51
N ALA A 338 -15.63 -5.68 -8.64
CA ALA A 338 -16.36 -4.44 -8.44
C ALA A 338 -16.28 -3.51 -9.66
N LEU A 339 -15.10 -3.37 -10.24
CA LEU A 339 -14.81 -2.32 -11.22
C LEU A 339 -15.04 -2.74 -12.67
N GLY A 340 -15.20 -4.05 -12.94
CA GLY A 340 -15.44 -4.60 -14.28
C GLY A 340 -16.88 -4.50 -14.80
N GLY A 341 -17.86 -4.18 -13.94
CA GLY A 341 -19.30 -4.18 -14.30
C GLY A 341 -19.81 -2.93 -15.03
N SER A 342 -19.01 -1.88 -15.14
CA SER A 342 -19.42 -0.62 -15.76
C SER A 342 -18.88 -0.54 -17.19
N SER A 343 -19.78 -0.74 -18.16
CA SER A 343 -19.56 -0.40 -19.57
C SER A 343 -19.62 1.10 -19.84
N SER A 344 -19.71 1.95 -18.80
CA SER A 344 -19.82 3.41 -18.92
C SER A 344 -18.53 4.16 -18.62
N TRP A 345 -17.41 3.47 -18.42
CA TRP A 345 -16.10 4.11 -18.34
C TRP A 345 -15.62 4.48 -19.75
N GLY A 346 -16.08 5.64 -20.23
CA GLY A 346 -15.71 6.16 -21.54
C GLY A 346 -14.20 6.21 -21.70
N THR A 347 -13.72 5.76 -22.85
CA THR A 347 -12.43 6.10 -23.43
C THR A 347 -12.41 7.61 -23.68
N GLY A 348 -12.22 8.39 -22.62
CA GLY A 348 -11.92 9.81 -22.73
C GLY A 348 -10.49 9.94 -23.23
N ASP A 349 -10.32 10.56 -24.38
CA ASP A 349 -9.02 10.88 -24.97
C ASP A 349 -8.07 11.45 -23.90
N THR A 350 -6.91 10.81 -23.78
CA THR A 350 -5.74 11.30 -23.05
C THR A 350 -5.44 12.78 -23.37
N PRO A 351 -5.35 13.69 -22.39
CA PRO A 351 -4.53 14.88 -22.54
C PRO A 351 -3.09 14.48 -22.23
N GLY A 352 -2.44 13.82 -23.19
CA GLY A 352 -1.14 13.19 -23.03
C GLY A 352 -0.32 13.19 -24.32
N GLN A 353 -0.32 14.32 -25.06
CA GLN A 353 0.72 14.57 -26.06
C GLN A 353 1.64 15.69 -25.57
N ALA A 354 2.82 15.27 -25.12
CA ALA A 354 4.11 15.94 -25.30
C ALA A 354 4.13 17.48 -25.20
N ALA A 355 4.34 18.00 -23.99
CA ALA A 355 5.21 19.17 -23.82
C ALA A 355 6.64 18.67 -23.60
N VAL A 356 7.26 18.15 -24.67
CA VAL A 356 8.71 18.02 -24.72
C VAL A 356 9.26 19.45 -24.76
N LEU A 357 9.77 19.93 -23.64
CA LEU A 357 10.64 21.10 -23.61
C LEU A 357 11.91 20.74 -24.39
N GLY A 358 11.89 21.04 -25.69
CA GLY A 358 13.07 20.98 -26.53
C GLY A 358 14.10 21.98 -26.03
N LEU A 359 15.13 21.48 -25.36
CA LEU A 359 16.41 22.17 -25.26
C LEU A 359 17.05 22.13 -26.65
N ASP A 360 16.67 23.10 -27.49
CA ASP A 360 17.33 23.31 -28.77
C ASP A 360 18.55 24.21 -28.54
N SER A 361 19.72 23.59 -28.65
CA SER A 361 21.02 24.25 -28.64
C SER A 361 21.18 25.09 -29.92
N GLY A 362 20.73 26.34 -29.87
CA GLY A 362 20.82 27.30 -30.97
C GLY A 362 21.56 28.56 -30.55
N VAL A 363 22.88 28.59 -30.77
CA VAL A 363 23.68 29.82 -30.77
C VAL A 363 23.13 30.78 -31.82
N GLN A 364 22.52 31.90 -31.41
CA GLN A 364 22.44 33.09 -32.27
C GLN A 364 22.44 34.39 -31.46
N LYS A 365 23.38 35.26 -31.85
CA LYS A 365 23.59 36.62 -31.36
C LYS A 365 22.44 37.55 -31.77
N GLY A 366 22.05 38.45 -30.88
CA GLY A 366 21.32 39.69 -31.20
C GLY A 366 21.13 40.51 -29.92
N THR A 367 21.98 41.50 -29.64
CA THR A 367 21.78 42.93 -29.90
C THR A 367 20.47 43.50 -29.35
N GLU A 368 20.65 44.41 -28.38
CA GLU A 368 19.67 45.29 -27.76
C GLU A 368 18.71 45.96 -28.76
N GLN A 369 17.44 46.09 -28.38
CA GLN A 369 16.74 47.38 -28.42
C GLN A 369 15.44 47.36 -27.58
N MET A 370 15.30 48.40 -26.77
CA MET A 370 14.07 48.81 -26.07
C MET A 370 12.98 49.21 -27.06
N GLU A 371 11.71 48.91 -26.76
CA GLU A 371 10.62 49.86 -27.00
C GLU A 371 9.37 49.59 -26.13
N LYS A 372 8.70 50.69 -25.75
CA LYS A 372 7.55 50.78 -24.84
C LYS A 372 6.22 50.67 -25.61
N GLY A 373 5.15 50.16 -24.99
CA GLY A 373 3.80 50.38 -25.53
C GLY A 373 2.59 49.70 -24.88
N LYS A 374 1.97 50.40 -23.91
CA LYS A 374 0.52 50.58 -23.61
C LYS A 374 -0.53 49.47 -23.90
N SER A 375 -1.17 49.04 -22.79
CA SER A 375 -2.62 48.88 -22.50
C SER A 375 -3.68 48.79 -23.61
N LYS A 376 -4.59 47.80 -23.50
CA LYS A 376 -6.06 48.01 -23.57
C LYS A 376 -6.85 46.77 -23.14
N GLU A 377 -7.71 46.95 -22.13
CA GLU A 377 -8.84 46.09 -21.76
C GLU A 377 -9.94 46.16 -22.84
N ARG A 378 -10.68 45.05 -23.01
CA ARG A 378 -11.97 45.03 -23.71
C ARG A 378 -12.92 44.09 -22.99
N GLU A 379 -13.94 44.69 -22.39
CA GLU A 379 -15.20 44.09 -21.97
C GLU A 379 -16.02 43.71 -23.21
N THR A 380 -16.77 42.62 -23.16
CA THR A 380 -17.81 42.27 -24.14
C THR A 380 -19.09 41.89 -23.42
N GLU A 381 -20.14 42.67 -23.69
CA GLU A 381 -21.52 42.52 -23.25
C GLU A 381 -22.17 41.24 -23.81
N VAL A 382 -23.06 40.64 -23.01
CA VAL A 382 -23.90 39.49 -23.37
C VAL A 382 -25.33 39.98 -23.54
N GLU A 383 -25.84 39.97 -24.77
CA GLU A 383 -27.27 40.17 -25.05
C GLU A 383 -28.01 38.84 -25.09
N SER A 384 -29.04 38.75 -24.24
CA SER A 384 -30.01 37.66 -24.13
C SER A 384 -31.06 37.72 -25.24
N THR A 385 -31.40 36.58 -25.85
CA THR A 385 -32.66 36.42 -26.59
C THR A 385 -33.34 35.11 -26.20
N VAL A 386 -34.49 35.23 -25.54
CA VAL A 386 -35.40 34.15 -25.16
C VAL A 386 -36.37 33.92 -26.32
N GLN A 387 -36.53 32.67 -26.77
CA GLN A 387 -37.68 32.27 -27.59
C GLN A 387 -38.42 31.11 -26.93
N LEU A 388 -39.69 31.38 -26.62
CA LEU A 388 -40.72 30.45 -26.15
C LEU A 388 -41.40 29.79 -27.35
N THR A 389 -41.60 28.48 -27.29
CA THR A 389 -42.62 27.78 -28.08
C THR A 389 -43.27 26.68 -27.24
N GLU A 390 -44.59 26.77 -27.08
CA GLU A 390 -45.48 25.78 -26.46
C GLU A 390 -46.17 24.89 -27.52
N MET A 391 -46.80 23.81 -27.01
CA MET A 391 -47.87 22.96 -27.56
C MET A 391 -47.41 21.82 -28.49
N GLY A 392 -47.82 20.55 -28.36
CA GLY A 392 -48.79 19.86 -27.51
C GLY A 392 -49.10 18.44 -28.07
N GLY A 393 -49.73 17.58 -27.27
CA GLY A 393 -50.29 16.27 -27.65
C GLY A 393 -49.60 15.08 -26.96
N GLY A 394 -50.23 14.22 -26.15
CA GLY A 394 -51.64 13.84 -26.02
C GLY A 394 -51.83 12.39 -26.52
N GLY A 395 -51.73 11.40 -25.63
CA GLY A 395 -51.95 9.98 -25.97
C GLY A 395 -51.87 9.05 -24.76
N GLU A 396 -53.02 8.72 -24.18
CA GLU A 396 -53.21 7.76 -23.08
C GLU A 396 -53.54 6.33 -23.57
N SER A 397 -53.25 5.38 -22.67
CA SER A 397 -53.88 4.06 -22.46
C SER A 397 -53.27 2.82 -23.14
N ARG A 398 -52.73 1.90 -22.32
CA ARG A 398 -53.44 0.68 -21.89
C ARG A 398 -52.56 -0.18 -20.97
N GLY A 399 -53.08 -0.45 -19.77
CA GLY A 399 -52.49 -1.39 -18.82
C GLY A 399 -52.56 -2.84 -19.32
N LYS A 400 -51.47 -3.56 -19.11
CA LYS A 400 -51.44 -5.03 -19.04
C LYS A 400 -50.73 -5.44 -17.77
N THR A 401 -51.51 -5.87 -16.80
CA THR A 401 -51.06 -6.68 -15.67
C THR A 401 -50.54 -8.00 -16.23
N LEU A 402 -49.23 -8.24 -16.16
CA LEU A 402 -48.65 -9.55 -16.40
C LEU A 402 -47.97 -10.03 -15.11
N ARG A 403 -48.42 -11.22 -14.71
CA ARG A 403 -47.97 -11.98 -13.55
C ARG A 403 -46.47 -12.20 -13.60
N GLY A 404 -45.86 -12.26 -12.42
CA GLY A 404 -44.45 -12.53 -12.24
C GLY A 404 -44.01 -13.82 -12.92
N GLU A 405 -42.99 -13.69 -13.75
CA GLU A 405 -42.10 -14.77 -14.12
C GLU A 405 -40.73 -14.41 -13.55
N HIS A 406 -40.22 -15.29 -12.68
CA HIS A 406 -38.82 -15.29 -12.27
C HIS A 406 -37.94 -15.43 -13.52
N VAL A 407 -37.31 -14.34 -13.94
CA VAL A 407 -36.23 -14.37 -14.91
C VAL A 407 -34.95 -14.59 -14.13
N GLY A 408 -34.41 -15.80 -14.25
CA GLY A 408 -33.21 -16.26 -13.56
C GLY A 408 -31.98 -15.40 -13.84
N GLU A 409 -31.11 -15.38 -12.84
CA GLU A 409 -29.73 -14.90 -12.86
C GLU A 409 -29.02 -15.35 -14.14
N ARG A 410 -28.94 -14.47 -15.13
CA ARG A 410 -27.87 -14.52 -16.12
C ARG A 410 -26.65 -13.89 -15.46
N GLY A 411 -25.88 -14.73 -14.77
CA GLY A 411 -24.56 -14.36 -14.28
C GLY A 411 -23.70 -13.90 -15.45
N VAL A 412 -23.51 -12.59 -15.57
CA VAL A 412 -22.47 -12.00 -16.39
C VAL A 412 -21.15 -12.43 -15.77
N ARG A 413 -20.43 -13.36 -16.40
CA ARG A 413 -19.01 -13.58 -16.12
C ARG A 413 -18.29 -12.30 -16.57
N LEU A 414 -18.05 -11.38 -15.64
CA LEU A 414 -17.21 -10.22 -15.90
C LEU A 414 -15.79 -10.73 -16.21
N ASP A 415 -15.20 -10.24 -17.29
CA ASP A 415 -13.83 -10.57 -17.67
C ASP A 415 -12.86 -9.76 -16.80
N PHE A 416 -12.60 -10.31 -15.60
CA PHE A 416 -11.91 -9.66 -14.49
C PHE A 416 -10.46 -9.23 -14.79
N GLU A 417 -9.82 -9.90 -15.75
CA GLU A 417 -8.40 -9.71 -16.09
C GLU A 417 -8.18 -8.57 -17.11
N ASN A 418 -9.25 -8.12 -17.78
CA ASN A 418 -9.20 -7.11 -18.84
C ASN A 418 -9.91 -5.79 -18.46
N SER A 419 -10.15 -5.54 -17.16
CA SER A 419 -10.74 -4.26 -16.72
C SER A 419 -9.78 -3.09 -17.03
N PRO A 420 -10.22 -2.04 -17.77
CA PRO A 420 -9.37 -0.89 -18.10
C PRO A 420 -8.78 -0.18 -16.87
N VAL A 421 -9.53 -0.15 -15.76
CA VAL A 421 -9.07 0.44 -14.49
C VAL A 421 -7.91 -0.36 -13.90
N MET A 422 -7.93 -1.68 -14.07
CA MET A 422 -6.95 -2.59 -13.51
C MET A 422 -5.65 -2.57 -14.32
N GLU A 423 -5.78 -2.51 -15.66
CA GLU A 423 -4.64 -2.26 -16.53
C GLU A 423 -4.00 -0.90 -16.23
N GLN A 424 -4.82 0.12 -15.98
CA GLN A 424 -4.36 1.45 -15.59
C GLN A 424 -3.58 1.42 -14.27
N CYS A 425 -4.10 0.76 -13.22
CA CYS A 425 -3.40 0.58 -11.96
C CYS A 425 -2.05 -0.13 -12.14
N ARG A 426 -2.02 -1.21 -12.94
CA ARG A 426 -0.79 -1.96 -13.22
C ARG A 426 0.24 -1.09 -13.93
N ARG A 427 -0.15 -0.37 -14.98
CA ARG A 427 0.72 0.51 -15.76
C ARG A 427 1.29 1.63 -14.89
N THR A 428 0.44 2.36 -14.18
CA THR A 428 0.87 3.48 -13.33
C THR A 428 1.71 3.00 -12.15
N GLY A 429 1.39 1.84 -11.56
CA GLY A 429 2.23 1.24 -10.52
C GLY A 429 3.65 0.95 -11.02
N LEU A 430 3.78 0.38 -12.23
CA LEU A 430 5.09 0.13 -12.85
C LEU A 430 5.86 1.43 -13.17
N GLU A 431 5.17 2.48 -13.61
CA GLU A 431 5.78 3.80 -13.85
C GLU A 431 6.38 4.39 -12.56
N HIS A 432 5.67 4.31 -11.44
CA HIS A 432 6.16 4.74 -10.13
C HIS A 432 7.38 3.93 -9.66
N VAL A 433 7.38 2.60 -9.83
CA VAL A 433 8.54 1.75 -9.51
C VAL A 433 9.75 2.19 -10.32
N ARG A 434 9.61 2.30 -11.65
CA ARG A 434 10.72 2.64 -12.55
C ARG A 434 11.33 4.01 -12.27
N ALA A 435 10.51 4.99 -11.91
CA ALA A 435 11.00 6.32 -11.57
C ALA A 435 11.83 6.34 -10.27
N SER A 436 11.52 5.45 -9.32
CA SER A 436 12.02 5.54 -7.94
C SER A 436 13.12 4.54 -7.61
N LEU A 437 13.17 3.41 -8.31
CA LEU A 437 14.15 2.34 -8.07
C LEU A 437 15.61 2.77 -8.27
N PRO A 438 15.96 3.62 -9.26
CA PRO A 438 17.31 4.18 -9.37
C PRO A 438 17.70 5.10 -8.21
N LEU A 439 16.72 5.60 -7.44
CA LEU A 439 16.90 6.51 -6.31
C LEU A 439 16.88 5.77 -4.95
N THR A 440 16.83 4.44 -4.97
CA THR A 440 16.80 3.59 -3.77
C THR A 440 18.15 2.98 -3.49
N ALA A 441 18.58 3.05 -2.22
CA ALA A 441 19.86 2.52 -1.77
C ALA A 441 21.04 3.21 -2.48
N CYS A 442 21.00 4.55 -2.53
CA CYS A 442 21.95 5.40 -3.25
C CYS A 442 23.10 5.93 -2.37
N GLY A 443 23.14 5.56 -1.10
CA GLY A 443 24.05 6.08 -0.08
C GLY A 443 23.47 7.23 0.75
N GLY A 444 22.26 7.68 0.45
CA GLY A 444 21.57 8.77 1.15
C GLY A 444 20.86 8.27 2.40
N TRP A 445 21.36 8.65 3.58
CA TRP A 445 20.87 8.09 4.84
C TRP A 445 19.39 8.40 5.12
N MET A 446 18.85 9.54 4.65
CA MET A 446 17.47 9.96 4.88
C MET A 446 16.43 8.99 4.29
N GLY A 447 16.67 8.48 3.07
CA GLY A 447 15.75 7.57 2.39
C GLY A 447 16.12 6.09 2.48
N ASP A 448 17.41 5.78 2.45
CA ASP A 448 17.90 4.42 2.14
C ASP A 448 17.49 3.35 3.15
N HIS A 449 17.26 3.74 4.39
CA HIS A 449 16.87 2.78 5.42
C HIS A 449 15.41 2.34 5.27
N TRP A 450 14.54 3.10 4.59
CA TRP A 450 13.10 2.83 4.54
C TRP A 450 12.46 2.69 3.18
N THR A 451 12.92 3.43 2.17
CA THR A 451 12.35 3.38 0.82
C THR A 451 12.46 1.98 0.22
N GLY A 452 13.55 1.25 0.50
CA GLY A 452 13.74 -0.14 0.09
C GLY A 452 12.66 -1.09 0.59
N THR A 453 12.03 -0.80 1.74
CA THR A 453 10.94 -1.63 2.27
C THR A 453 9.67 -1.46 1.44
N PHE A 454 9.31 -0.24 1.06
CA PHE A 454 8.16 0.00 0.17
C PHE A 454 8.44 -0.46 -1.26
N ALA A 455 9.70 -0.36 -1.73
CA ALA A 455 10.11 -0.94 -3.00
C ALA A 455 9.87 -2.46 -3.03
N LEU A 456 10.29 -3.18 -1.98
CA LEU A 456 10.01 -4.62 -1.83
C LEU A 456 8.50 -4.89 -1.89
N LEU A 457 7.68 -4.17 -1.12
CA LEU A 457 6.23 -4.37 -1.10
C LEU A 457 5.60 -4.20 -2.50
N ALA A 458 6.04 -3.18 -3.26
CA ALA A 458 5.56 -2.97 -4.63
C ALA A 458 6.02 -4.07 -5.59
N LEU A 459 7.30 -4.47 -5.52
CA LEU A 459 7.87 -5.48 -6.40
C LEU A 459 7.25 -6.86 -6.18
N GLU A 460 6.96 -7.25 -4.93
CA GLU A 460 6.29 -8.52 -4.64
C GLU A 460 4.87 -8.60 -5.23
N GLU A 461 4.11 -7.50 -5.17
CA GLU A 461 2.78 -7.43 -5.80
C GLU A 461 2.90 -7.48 -7.33
N LEU A 462 3.93 -6.84 -7.91
CA LEU A 462 4.22 -6.91 -9.33
C LEU A 462 4.54 -8.35 -9.77
N SER A 463 5.37 -9.07 -9.01
CA SER A 463 5.67 -10.49 -9.26
C SER A 463 4.40 -11.36 -9.26
N CYS A 464 3.50 -11.13 -8.31
CA CYS A 464 2.24 -11.87 -8.21
C CYS A 464 1.35 -11.71 -9.46
N ILE A 465 1.35 -10.54 -10.10
CA ILE A 465 0.59 -10.28 -11.33
C ILE A 465 1.14 -11.13 -12.49
N TYR A 466 2.45 -11.15 -12.68
CA TYR A 466 3.08 -11.89 -13.77
C TYR A 466 2.99 -13.42 -13.59
N ALA A 467 3.08 -13.91 -12.35
CA ALA A 467 2.92 -15.33 -12.06
C ALA A 467 1.53 -15.87 -12.45
N LYS A 468 0.46 -15.09 -12.17
CA LYS A 468 -0.92 -15.44 -12.59
C LYS A 468 -1.09 -15.43 -14.10
N GLY A 469 -0.50 -14.45 -14.80
CA GLY A 469 -0.56 -14.37 -16.26
C GLY A 469 0.13 -15.56 -16.95
N LYS A 470 1.19 -16.12 -16.35
CA LYS A 470 1.91 -17.29 -16.90
C LYS A 470 1.14 -18.60 -16.72
N GLN A 471 0.42 -18.78 -15.61
CA GLN A 471 -0.40 -19.97 -15.34
C GLN A 471 -1.63 -20.12 -16.26
N LEU A 472 -2.00 -19.08 -17.02
CA LEU A 472 -3.13 -19.10 -17.96
C LEU A 472 -2.70 -19.36 -19.41
N ILE A 473 -1.41 -19.31 -19.70
CA ILE A 473 -0.83 -19.52 -21.02
C ILE A 473 -0.25 -20.95 -21.16
N GLU A 474 0.05 -21.61 -20.04
CA GLU A 474 0.41 -23.04 -19.94
C GLU A 474 -0.82 -23.91 -19.67
#